data_AF-A0A6L5EHP3-F1
#
_entry.id   AF-A0A6L5EHP3-F1
#
_cell.length_a   1.000
_cell.length_b   1.000
_cell.length_c   1.000
_cell.angle_alpha   90.00
_cell.angle_beta   90.00
_cell.angle_gamma   90.00
#
_symmetry.space_group_name_H-M   'P 1'
#
loop_
_entity.id
_entity.type
_entity.pdbx_description
1 polymer ?
#
loop_
_entity_poly.entity_id
_entity_poly.type
_entity_poly.pdbx_seq_one_letter_code
_entity_poly.pdbx_strand_id
1 'polypeptide(L)'
;IKIYLEIEGIMDGYEVIDPQHYPQFEEMVSALVERRKGKMTEEDVRKVLVEDVNYFGVMLVYLGLVDGMVSGAIHSTASTVRPALQIIKTRPNVTRTSGAFLMVRGTERYLFGD
;
A
#
# COMPACT_ATOMS: atom_id res chain seq x y z
N ILE A 1 -14.80 -0.71 3.75
CA ILE A 1 -14.69 -2.16 4.04
C ILE A 1 -15.42 -2.55 5.32
N LYS A 2 -15.28 -1.81 6.44
CA LYS A 2 -15.97 -2.07 7.71
C LYS A 2 -17.48 -2.36 7.58
N ILE A 3 -18.23 -1.47 6.92
CA ILE A 3 -19.68 -1.66 6.69
C ILE A 3 -19.99 -2.99 5.98
N TYR A 4 -19.19 -3.38 4.99
CA TYR A 4 -19.38 -4.65 4.29
C TYR A 4 -19.10 -5.85 5.21
N LEU A 5 -18.04 -5.79 6.02
CA LEU A 5 -17.72 -6.86 6.98
C LEU A 5 -18.84 -7.02 8.02
N GLU A 6 -19.40 -5.91 8.50
CA GLU A 6 -20.55 -5.92 9.43
C GLU A 6 -21.81 -6.53 8.78
N ILE A 7 -22.11 -6.19 7.52
CA ILE A 7 -23.24 -6.76 6.77
C ILE A 7 -23.07 -8.28 6.58
N GLU A 8 -21.85 -8.74 6.29
CA GLU A 8 -21.52 -10.16 6.12
C GLU A 8 -21.38 -10.91 7.46
N GLY A 9 -21.57 -10.23 8.60
CA GLY A 9 -21.47 -10.83 9.93
C GLY A 9 -20.05 -11.21 10.37
N ILE A 10 -19.02 -10.64 9.72
CA ILE A 10 -17.62 -10.83 10.07
C ILE A 10 -17.27 -9.85 11.19
N MET A 11 -17.02 -10.39 12.38
CA MET A 11 -16.83 -9.59 13.61
C MET A 11 -15.41 -9.70 14.19
N ASP A 12 -14.60 -10.65 13.73
CA ASP A 12 -13.25 -10.93 14.22
C ASP A 12 -12.26 -11.24 13.06
N GLY A 13 -10.98 -11.34 13.40
CA GLY A 13 -9.92 -11.66 12.42
C GLY A 13 -9.48 -10.50 11.52
N TYR A 14 -9.92 -9.27 11.81
CA TYR A 14 -9.47 -8.06 11.11
C TYR A 14 -9.23 -6.91 12.09
N GLU A 15 -8.41 -5.96 11.63
CA GLU A 15 -8.18 -4.69 12.31
C GLU A 15 -8.59 -3.56 11.36
N VAL A 16 -9.22 -2.52 11.91
CA VAL A 16 -9.54 -1.29 11.17
C VAL A 16 -8.70 -0.17 11.72
N ILE A 17 -7.81 0.35 10.90
CA ILE A 17 -6.95 1.47 11.24
C ILE A 17 -7.51 2.73 10.57
N ASP A 18 -7.70 3.78 11.36
CA ASP A 18 -8.03 5.13 10.88
C ASP A 18 -6.74 5.98 10.83
N PRO A 19 -6.29 6.43 9.65
CA PRO A 19 -5.10 7.28 9.53
C PRO A 19 -5.14 8.56 10.38
N GLN A 20 -6.32 9.13 10.64
CA GLN A 20 -6.46 10.37 11.43
C GLN A 20 -6.18 10.16 12.92
N HIS A 21 -6.35 8.93 13.41
CA HIS A 21 -6.26 8.59 14.83
C HIS A 21 -5.22 7.49 15.08
N TYR A 22 -4.29 7.30 14.15
CA TYR A 22 -3.29 6.24 14.24
C TYR A 22 -2.27 6.55 15.34
N PRO A 23 -2.05 5.67 16.35
CA PRO A 23 -1.19 5.98 17.50
C PRO A 23 0.27 6.29 17.13
N GLN A 24 0.82 5.61 16.11
CA GLN A 24 2.20 5.79 15.65
C GLN A 24 2.30 6.74 14.44
N PHE A 25 1.35 7.66 14.28
CA PHE A 25 1.33 8.59 13.14
C PHE A 25 2.61 9.44 13.03
N GLU A 26 3.12 9.94 14.16
CA GLU A 26 4.33 10.78 14.20
C GLU A 26 5.60 10.03 13.76
N GLU A 27 5.73 8.77 14.16
CA GLU A 27 6.81 7.89 13.73
C GLU A 27 6.73 7.62 12.21
N MET A 28 5.50 7.39 11.71
CA MET A 28 5.25 7.19 10.29
C MET A 28 5.58 8.43 9.46
N VAL A 29 5.23 9.63 9.93
CA VAL A 29 5.57 10.91 9.30
C VAL A 29 7.08 11.06 9.21
N SER A 30 7.78 10.87 10.33
CA SER A 30 9.24 10.97 10.41
C SER A 30 9.93 10.01 9.43
N ALA A 31 9.49 8.74 9.43
CA ALA A 31 10.01 7.71 8.53
C ALA A 31 9.77 8.05 7.05
N LEU A 32 8.60 8.59 6.69
CA LEU A 32 8.31 8.98 5.32
C LEU A 32 9.11 10.21 4.90
N VAL A 33 9.24 11.24 5.74
CA VAL A 33 10.09 12.41 5.45
C VAL A 33 11.53 11.99 5.15
N GLU A 34 12.12 11.16 6.01
CA GLU A 34 13.46 10.60 5.80
C GLU A 34 13.53 9.79 4.49
N ARG A 35 12.53 8.92 4.27
CA ARG A 35 12.48 8.06 3.07
C ARG A 35 12.40 8.87 1.78
N ARG A 36 11.73 10.02 1.79
CA ARG A 36 11.58 10.92 0.65
C ARG A 36 12.79 11.82 0.42
N LYS A 37 13.75 11.88 1.35
CA LYS A 37 15.04 12.60 1.20
C LYS A 37 14.86 14.05 0.72
N GLY A 38 13.97 14.80 1.39
CA GLY A 38 13.71 16.21 1.08
C GLY A 38 12.81 16.47 -0.14
N LYS A 39 12.27 15.43 -0.79
CA LYS A 39 11.32 15.57 -1.91
C LYS A 39 9.88 15.88 -1.49
N MET A 40 9.60 15.83 -0.19
CA MET A 40 8.31 16.19 0.40
C MET A 40 8.60 16.93 1.70
N THR A 41 7.82 17.98 1.98
CA THR A 41 7.86 18.64 3.29
C THR A 41 7.14 17.78 4.33
N GLU A 42 7.35 18.05 5.61
CA GLU A 42 6.62 17.36 6.68
C GLU A 42 5.10 17.60 6.57
N GLU A 43 4.70 18.82 6.21
CA GLU A 43 3.29 19.17 5.98
C GLU A 43 2.67 18.34 4.84
N ASP A 44 3.37 18.23 3.69
CA ASP A 44 2.92 17.38 2.57
C ASP A 44 2.80 15.91 2.99
N VAL A 45 3.74 15.42 3.81
CA VAL A 45 3.75 14.05 4.31
C VAL A 45 2.55 13.80 5.23
N ARG A 46 2.30 14.68 6.20
CA ARG A 46 1.14 14.59 7.09
C ARG A 46 -0.16 14.57 6.30
N LYS A 47 -0.29 15.49 5.35
CA LYS A 47 -1.46 15.59 4.49
C LYS A 47 -1.67 14.29 3.68
N VAL A 48 -0.64 13.80 2.99
CA VAL A 48 -0.80 12.62 2.14
C VAL A 48 -1.11 11.35 2.94
N LEU A 49 -0.55 11.21 4.16
CA LEU A 49 -0.80 10.05 5.01
C LEU A 49 -2.24 10.00 5.54
N VAL A 50 -2.89 11.15 5.69
CA VAL A 50 -4.30 11.23 6.09
C VAL A 50 -5.23 11.09 4.90
N GLU A 51 -4.93 11.74 3.78
CA GLU A 51 -5.82 11.83 2.62
C GLU A 51 -5.72 10.64 1.67
N ASP A 52 -4.57 9.98 1.57
CA ASP A 52 -4.35 8.85 0.65
C ASP A 52 -4.02 7.56 1.41
N VAL A 53 -5.04 6.71 1.54
CA VAL A 53 -4.94 5.39 2.17
C VAL A 53 -3.89 4.47 1.52
N ASN A 54 -3.51 4.69 0.26
CA ASN A 54 -2.44 3.92 -0.37
C ASN A 54 -1.07 4.33 0.15
N TYR A 55 -0.82 5.62 0.43
CA TYR A 55 0.43 6.04 1.07
C TYR A 55 0.52 5.50 2.49
N PHE A 56 -0.58 5.60 3.25
CA PHE A 56 -0.65 5.05 4.60
C PHE A 56 -0.42 3.53 4.61
N GLY A 57 -1.14 2.77 3.78
CA GLY A 57 -1.00 1.32 3.69
C GLY A 57 0.40 0.88 3.25
N VAL A 58 1.01 1.57 2.27
CA VAL A 58 2.40 1.29 1.87
C VAL A 58 3.39 1.60 2.99
N MET A 59 3.14 2.61 3.81
CA MET A 59 3.98 2.88 4.99
C MET A 59 3.88 1.78 6.05
N LEU A 60 2.69 1.21 6.28
CA LEU A 60 2.57 0.05 7.18
C LEU A 60 3.44 -1.13 6.70
N VAL A 61 3.46 -1.40 5.39
CA VAL A 61 4.34 -2.43 4.81
C VAL A 61 5.82 -2.05 4.99
N TYR A 62 6.18 -0.79 4.71
CA TYR A 62 7.56 -0.31 4.83
C TYR A 62 8.11 -0.39 6.25
N LEU A 63 7.25 -0.13 7.24
CA LEU A 63 7.58 -0.22 8.68
C LEU A 63 7.56 -1.67 9.21
N GLY A 64 7.21 -2.65 8.37
CA GLY A 64 7.18 -4.06 8.77
C GLY A 64 6.00 -4.42 9.68
N LEU A 65 4.94 -3.61 9.69
CA LEU A 65 3.74 -3.84 10.50
C LEU A 65 2.77 -4.83 9.82
N VAL A 66 2.87 -4.96 8.49
CA VAL A 66 2.15 -5.93 7.67
C VAL A 66 3.04 -6.41 6.51
N ASP A 67 2.76 -7.60 5.98
CA ASP A 67 3.60 -8.23 4.94
C ASP A 67 3.35 -7.71 3.51
N GLY A 68 2.20 -7.08 3.28
CA GLY A 68 1.81 -6.63 1.96
C GLY A 68 0.54 -5.80 1.96
N MET A 69 0.22 -5.24 0.79
CA MET A 69 -0.96 -4.39 0.59
C MET A 69 -1.69 -4.81 -0.69
N VAL A 70 -3.02 -4.88 -0.61
CA VAL A 70 -3.91 -5.04 -1.76
C VAL A 70 -4.80 -3.80 -1.85
N SER A 71 -4.80 -3.14 -3.01
CA SER A 71 -5.64 -1.98 -3.32
C SER A 71 -6.00 -2.01 -4.81
N GLY A 72 -6.72 -0.99 -5.29
CA GLY A 72 -7.08 -0.82 -6.70
C GLY A 72 -8.55 -1.08 -7.04
N ALA A 73 -9.38 -1.54 -6.09
CA ALA A 73 -10.82 -1.74 -6.33
C ALA A 73 -11.56 -0.43 -6.66
N ILE A 74 -11.16 0.67 -6.01
CA ILE A 74 -11.72 2.03 -6.21
C ILE A 74 -10.65 3.07 -6.58
N HIS A 75 -9.41 2.63 -6.81
CA HIS A 75 -8.27 3.49 -7.13
C HIS A 75 -7.65 3.05 -8.46
N SER A 76 -7.07 3.99 -9.20
CA SER A 76 -6.33 3.64 -10.41
C SER A 76 -5.09 2.81 -10.07
N THR A 77 -4.65 1.94 -11.00
CA THR A 77 -3.38 1.20 -10.87
C THR A 77 -2.20 2.15 -10.58
N ALA A 78 -2.19 3.33 -11.20
CA ALA A 78 -1.15 4.33 -10.99
C ALA A 78 -1.15 4.88 -9.55
N SER A 79 -2.33 5.06 -8.94
CA SER A 79 -2.47 5.50 -7.55
C SER A 79 -1.94 4.47 -6.57
N THR A 80 -2.10 3.17 -6.84
CA THR A 80 -1.56 2.09 -6.01
C THR A 80 -0.04 1.93 -6.19
N VAL A 81 0.45 1.92 -7.44
CA VAL A 81 1.87 1.63 -7.74
C VAL A 81 2.80 2.79 -7.39
N ARG A 82 2.34 4.05 -7.51
CA ARG A 82 3.15 5.24 -7.23
C ARG A 82 3.75 5.26 -5.81
N PRO A 83 2.98 5.15 -4.71
CA PRO A 83 3.55 5.11 -3.36
C PRO A 83 4.45 3.90 -3.15
N ALA A 84 4.08 2.72 -3.69
CA ALA A 84 4.91 1.52 -3.60
C ALA A 84 6.32 1.74 -4.19
N LEU A 85 6.42 2.36 -5.37
CA LEU A 85 7.72 2.70 -5.98
C LEU A 85 8.45 3.82 -5.27
N GLN A 86 7.74 4.78 -4.69
CA GLN A 86 8.33 5.89 -3.96
C GLN A 86 8.90 5.49 -2.59
N ILE A 87 8.29 4.49 -1.94
CA ILE A 87 8.55 4.09 -0.56
C ILE A 87 9.26 2.73 -0.53
N ILE A 88 8.63 1.64 -0.98
CA ILE A 88 9.23 0.28 -0.92
C ILE A 88 10.39 0.14 -1.91
N LYS A 89 10.19 0.63 -3.14
CA LYS A 89 11.11 0.50 -4.30
C LYS A 89 11.23 -0.95 -4.80
N THR A 90 11.99 -1.11 -5.87
CA THR A 90 12.35 -2.42 -6.42
C THR A 90 13.47 -3.07 -5.60
N ARG A 91 13.61 -4.40 -5.76
CA ARG A 91 14.73 -5.16 -5.21
C ARG A 91 16.07 -4.73 -5.83
N PRO A 92 17.22 -4.97 -5.17
CA PRO A 92 18.53 -4.74 -5.77
C PRO A 92 18.64 -5.40 -7.15
N ASN A 93 19.25 -4.69 -8.10
CA ASN A 93 19.40 -5.11 -9.51
C ASN A 93 18.10 -5.19 -10.33
N VAL A 94 16.94 -4.83 -9.77
CA VAL A 94 15.68 -4.69 -10.52
C VAL A 94 15.39 -3.22 -10.73
N THR A 95 15.22 -2.80 -11.99
CA THR A 95 15.05 -1.38 -12.34
C THR A 95 13.59 -0.94 -12.46
N ARG A 96 12.67 -1.88 -12.72
CA ARG A 96 11.24 -1.64 -12.95
C ARG A 96 10.39 -2.78 -12.41
N THR A 97 9.12 -2.51 -12.16
CA THR A 97 8.10 -3.53 -11.88
C THR A 97 7.47 -4.01 -13.19
N SER A 98 7.01 -5.26 -13.21
CA SER A 98 6.19 -5.82 -14.28
C SER A 98 4.85 -6.32 -13.76
N GLY A 99 3.86 -6.37 -14.63
CA GLY A 99 2.59 -7.05 -14.41
C GLY A 99 2.64 -8.45 -15.02
N ALA A 100 2.06 -9.42 -14.33
CA ALA A 100 1.94 -10.76 -14.86
C ALA A 100 0.54 -11.34 -14.59
N PHE A 101 0.09 -12.18 -15.52
CA PHE A 101 -1.16 -12.91 -15.47
C PHE A 101 -0.88 -14.41 -15.53
N LEU A 102 -1.51 -15.15 -14.63
CA LEU A 102 -1.59 -16.60 -14.70
C LEU A 102 -2.78 -16.98 -15.57
N MET A 103 -2.51 -17.62 -16.71
CA MET A 103 -3.52 -18.08 -17.65
C MET A 103 -3.76 -19.57 -17.44
N VAL A 104 -4.99 -19.96 -17.09
CA VAL A 104 -5.35 -21.35 -16.78
C VAL A 104 -6.47 -21.82 -17.71
N ARG A 105 -6.26 -22.93 -18.42
CA ARG A 105 -7.27 -23.57 -19.28
C ARG A 105 -7.20 -25.09 -19.13
N GLY A 106 -8.17 -25.68 -18.41
CA GLY A 106 -8.12 -27.11 -18.07
C GLY A 106 -6.86 -27.43 -17.26
N THR A 107 -5.99 -28.29 -17.81
CA THR A 107 -4.69 -28.62 -17.21
C THR A 107 -3.55 -27.70 -17.66
N GLU A 108 -3.77 -26.85 -18.67
CA GLU A 108 -2.76 -25.93 -19.20
C GLU A 108 -2.58 -24.74 -18.27
N ARG A 109 -1.32 -24.34 -18.06
CA ARG A 109 -0.91 -23.23 -17.18
C ARG A 109 0.16 -22.42 -17.88
N TYR A 110 -0.09 -21.13 -18.09
CA TYR A 110 0.86 -20.18 -18.68
C TYR A 110 1.07 -18.97 -17.78
N LEU A 111 2.22 -18.33 -17.90
CA LEU A 111 2.54 -17.04 -17.29
C LEU A 111 2.76 -16.02 -18.41
N PHE A 112 1.93 -14.99 -18.48
CA PHE A 112 2.08 -13.87 -19.41
C PHE A 112 2.54 -12.66 -18.61
N GLY A 113 3.65 -12.04 -18.97
CA GLY A 113 4.16 -10.86 -18.29
C GLY A 113 4.80 -9.87 -19.25
N ASP A 114 4.98 -8.64 -18.76
CA ASP A 114 5.76 -7.59 -19.42
C ASP A 114 7.15 -7.38 -18.79
#